data_AF-A0A7S9Z906-F1
#
_entry.id   AF-A0A7S9Z906-F1
#
_cell.length_a   1.000
_cell.length_b   1.000
_cell.length_c   1.000
_cell.angle_alpha   90.00
_cell.angle_beta   90.00
_cell.angle_gamma   90.00
#
_symmetry.space_group_name_H-M   'P 1'
#
loop_
_entity.id
_entity.type
_entity.pdbx_description
1 polymer ?
#
loop_
_entity_poly.entity_id
_entity_poly.type
_entity_poly.pdbx_seq_one_letter_code
_entity_poly.pdbx_strand_id
1 'polypeptide(L)'
;MGNAAADFRKLSGLIRIVGHRGARGVFPENTMLGFDYTLAAGVPLLEFDVVLTGDDIPVITHNPTLHAATFRDETGQFITNEMPIRDLSYADLCRYEVGKIDGQSAYGAAFPDQAQVDGLQVPRLADLCALISRPEHAAARLLLEMKSDPVLAQDTAARAHFVAAVLDVIRSAHVVGQTVLHSFDWAILAECKAQAPEIPRSYLSIASEPQFQLPPDIPAHIKAEGGALWCPHFADITAADVAYAQSLDLGVVVWTVNQTADIDRMIDFGVDAICSDYPARVQRRLSDRGLRWQ
;
A
#
# COMPACT_ATOMS: atom_id res chain seq x y z
N MET A 1 4.77 17.20 16.19
CA MET A 1 4.04 16.03 15.67
C MET A 1 5.02 15.22 14.84
N GLY A 2 5.10 13.91 15.05
CA GLY A 2 6.11 13.06 14.41
C GLY A 2 5.92 12.98 12.89
N ASN A 3 7.02 12.85 12.16
CA ASN A 3 7.00 12.62 10.72
C ASN A 3 6.74 11.12 10.48
N ALA A 4 5.55 10.77 9.95
CA ALA A 4 5.17 9.36 9.70
C ALA A 4 6.22 8.60 8.87
N ALA A 5 6.90 9.27 7.92
CA ALA A 5 7.94 8.64 7.10
C ALA A 5 9.19 8.23 7.90
N ALA A 6 9.45 8.84 9.06
CA ALA A 6 10.55 8.43 9.94
C ALA A 6 10.32 7.04 10.54
N ASP A 7 9.07 6.64 10.73
CA ASP A 7 8.72 5.32 11.28
C ASP A 7 8.93 4.18 10.26
N PHE A 8 9.08 4.53 8.97
CA PHE A 8 9.48 3.60 7.91
C PHE A 8 11.01 3.44 7.79
N ARG A 9 11.80 4.20 8.55
CA ARG A 9 13.27 4.13 8.51
C ARG A 9 13.82 2.98 9.36
N LYS A 10 14.93 2.40 8.91
CA LYS A 10 15.72 1.47 9.74
C LYS A 10 16.38 2.20 10.92
N LEU A 11 16.73 1.43 11.94
CA LEU A 11 17.65 1.84 13.00
C LEU A 11 18.77 0.79 13.12
N SER A 12 19.79 1.05 13.93
CA SER A 12 20.83 0.04 14.18
C SER A 12 20.19 -1.25 14.72
N GLY A 13 20.41 -2.37 14.03
CA GLY A 13 19.82 -3.66 14.37
C GLY A 13 18.31 -3.79 14.11
N LEU A 14 17.72 -2.90 13.32
CA LEU A 14 16.28 -2.88 13.05
C LEU A 14 15.98 -2.61 11.58
N ILE A 15 15.16 -3.44 10.94
CA ILE A 15 14.58 -3.20 9.61
C ILE A 15 13.06 -3.28 9.73
N ARG A 16 12.35 -2.33 9.15
CA ARG A 16 10.89 -2.27 9.25
C ARG A 16 10.21 -3.30 8.35
N ILE A 17 8.99 -3.70 8.74
CA ILE A 17 8.12 -4.57 7.95
C ILE A 17 6.86 -3.79 7.63
N VAL A 18 6.48 -3.80 6.36
CA VAL A 18 5.21 -3.24 5.89
C VAL A 18 4.33 -4.39 5.40
N GLY A 19 3.12 -4.48 5.94
CA GLY A 19 2.14 -5.47 5.52
C GLY A 19 1.49 -5.05 4.20
N HIS A 20 1.80 -5.74 3.11
CA HIS A 20 1.25 -5.45 1.78
C HIS A 20 -0.22 -5.85 1.73
N ARG A 21 -1.09 -4.86 1.50
CA ARG A 21 -2.56 -4.98 1.59
C ARG A 21 -3.00 -5.66 2.90
N GLY A 22 -2.29 -5.34 3.98
CA GLY A 22 -2.31 -6.10 5.24
C GLY A 22 -1.39 -7.32 5.19
N ALA A 23 -1.94 -8.49 4.88
CA ALA A 23 -1.19 -9.73 4.81
C ALA A 23 -1.77 -10.63 3.71
N ARG A 24 -1.77 -10.15 2.46
CA ARG A 24 -2.41 -10.82 1.32
C ARG A 24 -2.02 -12.28 1.14
N GLY A 25 -0.83 -12.70 1.58
CA GLY A 25 -0.42 -14.11 1.53
C GLY A 25 -1.14 -15.02 2.53
N VAL A 26 -1.86 -14.45 3.51
CA VAL A 26 -2.47 -15.15 4.64
C VAL A 26 -3.98 -14.89 4.71
N PHE A 27 -4.41 -13.65 4.52
CA PHE A 27 -5.82 -13.25 4.56
C PHE A 27 -6.21 -12.50 3.28
N PRO A 28 -7.51 -12.45 2.94
CA PRO A 28 -8.00 -11.66 1.81
C PRO A 28 -7.47 -10.23 1.87
N GLU A 29 -6.85 -9.80 0.78
CA GLU A 29 -6.17 -8.51 0.68
C GLU A 29 -7.11 -7.34 0.95
N ASN A 30 -6.57 -6.23 1.46
CA ASN A 30 -7.30 -4.97 1.58
C ASN A 30 -8.62 -5.11 2.37
N THR A 31 -8.71 -6.11 3.26
CA THR A 31 -9.85 -6.31 4.16
C THR A 31 -9.51 -5.90 5.59
N MET A 32 -10.53 -5.47 6.35
CA MET A 32 -10.37 -5.20 7.79
C MET A 32 -9.79 -6.39 8.55
N LEU A 33 -10.17 -7.62 8.16
CA LEU A 33 -9.63 -8.85 8.74
C LEU A 33 -8.11 -8.98 8.53
N GLY A 34 -7.63 -8.70 7.31
CA GLY A 34 -6.20 -8.72 6.98
C GLY A 34 -5.42 -7.64 7.75
N PHE A 35 -5.98 -6.45 7.90
CA PHE A 35 -5.36 -5.36 8.68
C PHE A 35 -5.28 -5.69 10.17
N ASP A 36 -6.39 -6.16 10.77
CA ASP A 36 -6.44 -6.57 12.18
C ASP A 36 -5.39 -7.67 12.47
N TYR A 37 -5.32 -8.69 11.61
CA TYR A 37 -4.30 -9.74 11.74
C TYR A 37 -2.88 -9.19 11.69
N THR A 38 -2.61 -8.28 10.76
CA THR A 38 -1.27 -7.71 10.56
C THR A 38 -0.83 -6.91 11.78
N LEU A 39 -1.71 -6.07 12.33
CA LEU A 39 -1.45 -5.31 13.56
C LEU A 39 -1.28 -6.26 14.76
N ALA A 40 -2.13 -7.27 14.90
CA ALA A 40 -2.03 -8.26 15.97
C ALA A 40 -0.73 -9.11 15.90
N ALA A 41 -0.17 -9.28 14.69
CA ALA A 41 1.11 -9.94 14.48
C ALA A 41 2.32 -9.05 14.83
N GLY A 42 2.12 -7.82 15.34
CA GLY A 42 3.18 -6.89 15.70
C GLY A 42 3.84 -6.22 14.48
N VAL A 43 3.07 -6.02 13.41
CA VAL A 43 3.49 -5.30 12.20
C VAL A 43 2.65 -4.02 12.09
N PRO A 44 3.15 -2.88 12.59
CA PRO A 44 2.37 -1.66 12.69
C PRO A 44 2.28 -0.87 11.37
N LEU A 45 3.12 -1.18 10.38
CA LEU A 45 3.11 -0.46 9.11
C LEU A 45 2.23 -1.23 8.13
N LEU A 46 1.18 -0.58 7.65
CA LEU A 46 0.23 -1.14 6.70
C LEU A 46 0.37 -0.42 5.37
N GLU A 47 0.50 -1.18 4.30
CA GLU A 47 0.33 -0.70 2.94
C GLU A 47 -1.04 -1.19 2.43
N PHE A 48 -1.71 -0.34 1.65
CA PHE A 48 -3.00 -0.63 1.05
C PHE A 48 -3.32 0.40 -0.02
N ASP A 49 -4.31 0.06 -0.82
CA ASP A 49 -4.68 0.82 -2.01
C ASP A 49 -6.01 1.53 -1.82
N VAL A 50 -6.13 2.75 -2.33
CA VAL A 50 -7.38 3.52 -2.31
C VAL A 50 -7.78 3.90 -3.72
N VAL A 51 -9.07 3.73 -4.01
CA VAL A 51 -9.78 4.22 -5.19
C VAL A 51 -11.06 4.94 -4.76
N LEU A 52 -11.75 5.60 -5.69
CA LEU A 52 -12.99 6.32 -5.44
C LEU A 52 -14.19 5.61 -6.09
N THR A 53 -15.29 5.50 -5.35
CA THR A 53 -16.60 5.11 -5.89
C THR A 53 -17.26 6.27 -6.65
N GLY A 54 -18.34 6.00 -7.39
CA GLY A 54 -19.09 7.02 -8.14
C GLY A 54 -19.86 8.02 -7.27
N ASP A 55 -20.03 7.72 -5.98
CA ASP A 55 -20.57 8.60 -4.94
C ASP A 55 -19.48 9.19 -4.03
N ASP A 56 -18.24 9.31 -4.55
CA ASP A 56 -17.11 9.98 -3.93
C ASP A 56 -16.65 9.40 -2.58
N ILE A 57 -16.84 8.10 -2.36
CA ILE A 57 -16.37 7.42 -1.15
C ILE A 57 -15.00 6.77 -1.41
N PRO A 58 -13.93 7.15 -0.69
CA PRO A 58 -12.65 6.45 -0.77
C PRO A 58 -12.77 5.04 -0.19
N VAL A 59 -12.49 4.03 -1.02
CA VAL A 59 -12.59 2.60 -0.68
C VAL A 59 -11.25 1.90 -0.88
N ILE A 60 -11.04 0.83 -0.10
CA ILE A 60 -9.77 0.11 -0.05
C ILE A 60 -9.81 -1.11 -0.96
N THR A 61 -9.29 -0.98 -2.18
CA THR A 61 -9.13 -2.05 -3.16
C THR A 61 -8.03 -1.68 -4.17
N HIS A 62 -7.33 -2.68 -4.72
CA HIS A 62 -6.13 -2.45 -5.52
C HIS A 62 -6.40 -1.93 -6.93
N ASN A 63 -7.43 -2.45 -7.59
CA ASN A 63 -7.70 -2.12 -8.98
C ASN A 63 -8.77 -1.00 -9.06
N PRO A 64 -8.66 -0.08 -10.03
CA PRO A 64 -9.73 0.89 -10.33
C PRO A 64 -10.97 0.22 -10.94
N THR A 65 -10.91 -1.08 -11.22
CA THR A 65 -12.01 -1.94 -11.69
C THR A 65 -12.22 -3.10 -10.72
N LEU A 66 -13.43 -3.66 -10.68
CA LEU A 66 -13.66 -4.94 -10.02
C LEU A 66 -12.71 -5.99 -10.60
N HIS A 67 -12.14 -6.83 -9.76
CA HIS A 67 -11.20 -7.87 -10.18
C HIS A 67 -11.85 -9.25 -10.07
N ALA A 68 -12.08 -9.88 -11.22
CA ALA A 68 -12.87 -11.11 -11.35
C ALA A 68 -12.40 -12.24 -10.43
N ALA A 69 -11.09 -12.37 -10.24
CA ALA A 69 -10.51 -13.40 -9.39
C ALA A 69 -10.72 -13.17 -7.88
N THR A 70 -11.29 -12.03 -7.46
CA THR A 70 -11.42 -11.64 -6.05
C THR A 70 -12.81 -11.16 -5.68
N PHE A 71 -13.67 -10.84 -6.66
CA PHE A 71 -15.04 -10.36 -6.42
C PHE A 71 -16.06 -11.45 -6.71
N ARG A 72 -16.96 -11.70 -5.76
CA ARG A 72 -18.11 -12.60 -5.91
C ARG A 72 -19.41 -11.82 -5.82
N ASP A 73 -20.37 -12.15 -6.68
CA ASP A 73 -21.70 -11.52 -6.67
C ASP A 73 -22.63 -12.07 -5.57
N GLU A 74 -23.87 -11.59 -5.54
CA GLU A 74 -24.91 -12.00 -4.59
C GLU A 74 -25.33 -13.48 -4.71
N THR A 75 -24.96 -14.15 -5.81
CA THR A 75 -25.15 -15.60 -5.97
C THR A 75 -23.97 -16.41 -5.39
N GLY A 76 -22.90 -15.72 -4.98
CA GLY A 76 -21.66 -16.32 -4.52
C GLY A 76 -20.79 -16.84 -5.66
N GLN A 77 -20.98 -16.39 -6.90
CA GLN A 77 -20.12 -16.76 -8.02
C GLN A 77 -19.07 -15.67 -8.26
N PHE A 78 -17.86 -16.05 -8.66
CA PHE A 78 -16.88 -15.07 -9.14
C PHE A 78 -17.44 -14.35 -10.35
N ILE A 79 -17.33 -13.03 -10.35
CA ILE A 79 -17.82 -12.21 -11.45
C ILE A 79 -17.00 -12.49 -12.72
N THR A 80 -17.61 -12.28 -13.87
CA THR A 80 -16.92 -12.38 -15.18
C THR A 80 -16.81 -11.04 -15.88
N ASN A 81 -17.63 -10.06 -15.47
CA ASN A 81 -17.63 -8.71 -16.02
C ASN A 81 -16.94 -7.75 -15.03
N GLU A 82 -15.74 -7.29 -15.40
CA GLU A 82 -15.03 -6.27 -14.65
C GLU A 82 -15.51 -4.88 -15.07
N MET A 83 -15.93 -4.07 -14.10
CA MET A 83 -16.38 -2.69 -14.33
C MET A 83 -15.62 -1.71 -13.43
N PRO A 84 -15.51 -0.43 -13.83
CA PRO A 84 -14.84 0.57 -13.01
C PRO A 84 -15.53 0.74 -11.66
N ILE A 85 -14.75 0.83 -10.58
CA ILE A 85 -15.26 1.08 -9.23
C ILE A 85 -15.96 2.45 -9.16
N ARG A 86 -15.45 3.44 -9.91
CA ARG A 86 -16.05 4.77 -10.05
C ARG A 86 -17.44 4.78 -10.70
N ASP A 87 -17.87 3.68 -11.32
CA ASP A 87 -19.20 3.58 -11.93
C ASP A 87 -20.23 3.01 -10.94
N LEU A 88 -19.81 2.64 -9.72
CA LEU A 88 -20.64 2.06 -8.67
C LEU A 88 -20.78 3.03 -7.50
N SER A 89 -21.97 3.09 -6.88
CA SER A 89 -22.08 3.64 -5.53
C SER A 89 -21.42 2.70 -4.52
N TYR A 90 -21.03 3.20 -3.34
CA TYR A 90 -20.52 2.31 -2.29
C TYR A 90 -21.56 1.25 -1.88
N ALA A 91 -22.85 1.61 -1.88
CA ALA A 91 -23.92 0.67 -1.58
C ALA A 91 -23.99 -0.48 -2.59
N ASP A 92 -23.81 -0.18 -3.88
CA ASP A 92 -23.74 -1.21 -4.93
C ASP A 92 -22.47 -2.04 -4.84
N LEU A 93 -21.32 -1.43 -4.53
CA LEU A 93 -20.06 -2.14 -4.31
C LEU A 93 -20.16 -3.16 -3.16
N CYS A 94 -20.89 -2.83 -2.10
CA CYS A 94 -21.14 -3.73 -0.97
C CYS A 94 -22.01 -4.95 -1.32
N ARG A 95 -22.59 -5.02 -2.52
CA ARG A 95 -23.28 -6.24 -3.00
C ARG A 95 -22.31 -7.35 -3.38
N TYR A 96 -21.03 -7.04 -3.52
CA TYR A 96 -19.99 -8.01 -3.81
C TYR A 96 -19.24 -8.44 -2.54
N GLU A 97 -18.86 -9.71 -2.49
CA GLU A 97 -17.94 -10.24 -1.49
C GLU A 97 -16.51 -10.32 -2.03
N VAL A 98 -15.53 -10.00 -1.19
CA VAL A 98 -14.10 -9.99 -1.51
C VAL A 98 -13.24 -10.90 -0.64
N GLY A 99 -13.88 -11.72 0.20
CA GLY A 99 -13.18 -12.58 1.15
C GLY A 99 -12.67 -13.90 0.57
N LYS A 100 -12.84 -14.14 -0.73
CA LYS A 100 -12.36 -15.34 -1.42
C LYS A 100 -11.67 -14.99 -2.72
N ILE A 101 -10.72 -15.84 -3.12
CA ILE A 101 -10.02 -15.73 -4.40
C ILE A 101 -10.25 -16.98 -5.25
N ASP A 102 -10.32 -16.79 -6.55
CA ASP A 102 -10.51 -17.90 -7.49
C ASP A 102 -9.21 -18.68 -7.62
N GLY A 103 -9.12 -19.84 -6.96
CA GLY A 103 -7.96 -20.73 -7.02
C GLY A 103 -7.65 -21.31 -8.41
N GLN A 104 -8.57 -21.20 -9.38
CA GLN A 104 -8.32 -21.59 -10.77
C GLN A 104 -7.70 -20.47 -11.60
N SER A 105 -7.78 -19.22 -11.11
CA SER A 105 -7.13 -18.08 -11.74
C SER A 105 -5.62 -18.08 -11.47
N ALA A 106 -4.86 -17.41 -12.33
CA ALA A 106 -3.43 -17.16 -12.08
C ALA A 106 -3.21 -16.38 -10.77
N TYR A 107 -4.17 -15.54 -10.39
CA TYR A 107 -4.14 -14.79 -9.15
C TYR A 107 -4.26 -15.69 -7.92
N GLY A 108 -5.29 -16.55 -7.89
CA GLY A 108 -5.49 -17.49 -6.79
C GLY A 108 -4.34 -18.49 -6.65
N ALA A 109 -3.77 -18.95 -7.78
CA ALA A 109 -2.62 -19.83 -7.78
C ALA A 109 -1.37 -19.21 -7.13
N ALA A 110 -1.25 -17.87 -7.10
CA ALA A 110 -0.15 -17.18 -6.44
C ALA A 110 -0.27 -17.12 -4.91
N PHE A 111 -1.48 -17.35 -4.35
CA PHE A 111 -1.77 -17.28 -2.92
C PHE A 111 -2.52 -18.53 -2.43
N PRO A 112 -1.96 -19.74 -2.58
CA PRO A 112 -2.65 -20.99 -2.28
C PRO A 112 -3.01 -21.17 -0.80
N ASP A 113 -2.29 -20.48 0.09
CA ASP A 113 -2.45 -20.57 1.55
C ASP A 113 -3.34 -19.45 2.12
N GLN A 114 -3.86 -18.55 1.28
CA GLN A 114 -4.73 -17.46 1.74
C GLN A 114 -6.07 -18.00 2.24
N ALA A 115 -6.46 -17.60 3.45
CA ALA A 115 -7.74 -17.96 4.04
C ALA A 115 -8.93 -17.52 3.14
N GLN A 116 -9.90 -18.41 2.98
CA GLN A 116 -11.14 -18.16 2.24
C GLN A 116 -12.27 -17.87 3.25
N VAL A 117 -12.76 -16.62 3.29
CA VAL A 117 -13.71 -16.14 4.30
C VAL A 117 -14.94 -15.56 3.62
N ASP A 118 -16.13 -16.05 3.94
CA ASP A 118 -17.38 -15.47 3.42
C ASP A 118 -17.75 -14.16 4.14
N GLY A 119 -18.55 -13.32 3.49
CA GLY A 119 -19.14 -12.13 4.10
C GLY A 119 -18.19 -10.93 4.27
N LEU A 120 -16.99 -10.96 3.71
CA LEU A 120 -16.11 -9.79 3.68
C LEU A 120 -16.47 -8.89 2.50
N GLN A 121 -16.63 -7.59 2.76
CA GLN A 121 -16.89 -6.55 1.76
C GLN A 121 -15.69 -5.62 1.63
N VAL A 122 -15.66 -4.82 0.56
CA VAL A 122 -14.67 -3.76 0.37
C VAL A 122 -14.78 -2.73 1.50
N PRO A 123 -13.73 -2.50 2.30
CA PRO A 123 -13.76 -1.49 3.35
C PRO A 123 -13.71 -0.08 2.78
N ARG A 124 -14.25 0.90 3.51
CA ARG A 124 -13.93 2.31 3.25
C ARG A 124 -12.60 2.66 3.88
N LEU A 125 -11.93 3.67 3.36
CA LEU A 125 -10.75 4.26 4.02
C LEU A 125 -11.07 4.68 5.47
N ALA A 126 -12.26 5.24 5.68
CA ALA A 126 -12.73 5.66 6.99
C ALA A 126 -12.78 4.51 8.02
N ASP A 127 -13.06 3.28 7.59
CA ASP A 127 -13.13 2.11 8.48
C ASP A 127 -11.73 1.74 9.00
N LEU A 128 -10.71 1.77 8.13
CA LEU A 128 -9.32 1.56 8.55
C LEU A 128 -8.80 2.72 9.40
N CYS A 129 -9.11 3.97 9.04
CA CYS A 129 -8.75 5.12 9.87
C CYS A 129 -9.37 5.02 11.28
N ALA A 130 -10.62 4.57 11.40
CA ALA A 130 -11.26 4.35 12.69
C ALA A 130 -10.60 3.22 13.50
N LEU A 131 -10.13 2.16 12.83
CA LEU A 131 -9.35 1.09 13.48
C LEU A 131 -8.05 1.63 14.08
N ILE A 132 -7.22 2.31 13.28
CA ILE A 132 -5.89 2.75 13.73
C ILE A 132 -5.94 3.90 14.75
N SER A 133 -7.04 4.65 14.82
CA SER A 133 -7.24 5.69 15.82
C SER A 133 -7.50 5.14 17.23
N ARG A 134 -7.67 3.82 17.38
CA ARG A 134 -7.79 3.19 18.71
C ARG A 134 -6.44 3.24 19.44
N PRO A 135 -6.40 3.51 20.76
CA PRO A 135 -5.16 3.67 21.52
C PRO A 135 -4.18 2.50 21.40
N GLU A 136 -4.69 1.26 21.34
CA GLU A 136 -3.91 0.04 21.16
C GLU A 136 -3.19 -0.03 19.80
N HIS A 137 -3.61 0.78 18.83
CA HIS A 137 -3.04 0.86 17.49
C HIS A 137 -2.31 2.19 17.25
N ALA A 138 -1.97 2.96 18.28
CA ALA A 138 -1.28 4.26 18.13
C ALA A 138 0.10 4.19 17.42
N ALA A 139 0.71 3.00 17.38
CA ALA A 139 1.94 2.75 16.63
C ALA A 139 1.71 2.56 15.12
N ALA A 140 0.47 2.36 14.69
CA ALA A 140 0.14 2.04 13.31
C ALA A 140 0.52 3.21 12.38
N ARG A 141 1.01 2.88 11.19
CA ARG A 141 1.29 3.84 10.13
C ARG A 141 0.76 3.33 8.81
N LEU A 142 0.29 4.27 8.00
CA LEU A 142 -0.33 4.01 6.72
C LEU A 142 0.62 4.43 5.60
N LEU A 143 0.97 3.48 4.74
CA LEU A 143 1.51 3.72 3.41
C LEU A 143 0.35 3.60 2.43
N LEU A 144 -0.37 4.71 2.25
CA LEU A 144 -1.63 4.76 1.51
C LEU A 144 -1.35 4.97 0.03
N GLU A 145 -1.53 3.92 -0.78
CA GLU A 145 -1.42 4.02 -2.23
C GLU A 145 -2.66 4.68 -2.82
N MET A 146 -2.50 5.84 -3.46
CA MET A 146 -3.55 6.41 -4.28
C MET A 146 -3.45 5.83 -5.69
N LYS A 147 -4.45 5.05 -6.08
CA LYS A 147 -4.52 4.40 -7.40
C LYS A 147 -5.27 5.30 -8.38
N SER A 148 -4.52 5.98 -9.24
CA SER A 148 -5.10 6.75 -10.33
C SER A 148 -5.85 5.83 -11.31
N ASP A 149 -7.01 6.29 -11.76
CA ASP A 149 -7.72 5.65 -12.86
C ASP A 149 -7.04 6.04 -14.19
N PRO A 150 -6.55 5.09 -14.99
CA PRO A 150 -5.85 5.39 -16.24
C PRO A 150 -6.68 6.21 -17.24
N VAL A 151 -8.01 6.09 -17.21
CA VAL A 151 -8.91 6.85 -18.09
C VAL A 151 -8.98 8.33 -17.65
N LEU A 152 -8.80 8.60 -16.36
CA LEU A 152 -8.82 9.97 -15.79
C LEU A 152 -7.42 10.52 -15.53
N ALA A 153 -6.35 9.81 -15.91
CA ALA A 153 -4.97 10.18 -15.59
C ALA A 153 -4.59 11.59 -16.09
N GLN A 154 -5.19 12.05 -17.20
CA GLN A 154 -4.97 13.38 -17.76
C GLN A 154 -5.98 14.44 -17.29
N ASP A 155 -7.03 14.03 -16.57
CA ASP A 155 -8.02 14.94 -16.02
C ASP A 155 -7.51 15.52 -14.68
N THR A 156 -6.99 16.74 -14.76
CA THR A 156 -6.44 17.43 -13.60
C THR A 156 -7.49 17.72 -12.51
N ALA A 157 -8.76 17.92 -12.89
CA ALA A 157 -9.83 18.21 -11.94
C ALA A 157 -10.26 16.93 -11.22
N ALA A 158 -10.40 15.81 -11.95
CA ALA A 158 -10.67 14.51 -11.35
C ALA A 158 -9.56 14.08 -10.38
N ARG A 159 -8.29 14.31 -10.75
CA ARG A 159 -7.14 14.06 -9.87
C ARG A 159 -7.17 14.91 -8.60
N ALA A 160 -7.42 16.22 -8.73
CA ALA A 160 -7.53 17.11 -7.57
C ALA A 160 -8.69 16.73 -6.64
N HIS A 161 -9.83 16.33 -7.22
CA HIS A 161 -11.00 15.85 -6.49
C HIS A 161 -10.71 14.55 -5.73
N PHE A 162 -10.06 13.58 -6.37
CA PHE A 162 -9.69 12.32 -5.72
C PHE A 162 -8.74 12.56 -4.53
N VAL A 163 -7.73 13.42 -4.70
CA VAL A 163 -6.83 13.82 -3.59
C VAL A 163 -7.62 14.48 -2.45
N ALA A 164 -8.50 15.42 -2.77
CA ALA A 164 -9.31 16.10 -1.75
C ALA A 164 -10.18 15.12 -0.95
N ALA A 165 -10.87 14.20 -1.62
CA ALA A 165 -11.73 13.20 -0.97
C ALA A 165 -10.96 12.30 0.01
N VAL A 166 -9.76 11.85 -0.37
CA VAL A 166 -8.88 11.05 0.50
C VAL A 166 -8.37 11.87 1.69
N LEU A 167 -7.92 13.11 1.45
CA LEU A 167 -7.43 14.02 2.49
C LEU A 167 -8.51 14.38 3.50
N ASP A 168 -9.75 14.55 3.07
CA ASP A 168 -10.89 14.84 3.95
C ASP A 168 -11.12 13.71 4.95
N VAL A 169 -11.00 12.45 4.54
CA VAL A 169 -11.07 11.29 5.44
C VAL A 169 -9.89 11.29 6.43
N ILE A 170 -8.67 11.47 5.94
CA ILE A 170 -7.44 11.49 6.77
C ILE A 170 -7.52 12.59 7.85
N ARG A 171 -7.95 13.79 7.47
CA ARG A 171 -8.08 14.95 8.36
C ARG A 171 -9.20 14.75 9.37
N SER A 172 -10.36 14.27 8.93
CA SER A 172 -11.53 14.02 9.78
C SER A 172 -11.28 12.94 10.81
N ALA A 173 -10.49 11.91 10.46
CA ALA A 173 -10.11 10.85 11.39
C ALA A 173 -8.89 11.21 12.27
N HIS A 174 -8.29 12.39 12.07
CA HIS A 174 -7.10 12.87 12.78
C HIS A 174 -5.87 11.96 12.64
N VAL A 175 -5.71 11.29 11.48
CA VAL A 175 -4.60 10.36 11.21
C VAL A 175 -3.51 10.94 10.30
N VAL A 176 -3.50 12.26 10.11
CA VAL A 176 -2.46 13.00 9.34
C VAL A 176 -1.05 12.59 9.76
N GLY A 177 -0.77 12.58 11.07
CA GLY A 177 0.55 12.21 11.61
C GLY A 177 0.91 10.72 11.52
N GLN A 178 -0.01 9.88 11.05
CA GLN A 178 0.20 8.43 10.86
C GLN A 178 0.30 8.06 9.37
N THR A 179 0.12 9.01 8.46
CA THR A 179 -0.09 8.73 7.03
C THR A 179 1.10 9.16 6.19
N VAL A 180 1.44 8.34 5.19
CA VAL A 180 2.33 8.65 4.08
C VAL A 180 1.54 8.42 2.78
N LEU A 181 1.51 9.42 1.90
CA LEU A 181 0.83 9.33 0.60
C LEU A 181 1.77 8.67 -0.42
N HIS A 182 1.31 7.60 -1.05
CA HIS A 182 2.12 6.70 -1.85
C HIS A 182 1.50 6.55 -3.25
N SER A 183 2.29 6.54 -4.33
CA SER A 183 1.74 6.27 -5.68
C SER A 183 2.84 6.04 -6.73
N PHE A 184 2.47 5.32 -7.79
CA PHE A 184 3.18 5.31 -9.08
C PHE A 184 2.91 6.55 -9.93
N ASP A 185 1.74 7.16 -9.78
CA ASP A 185 1.39 8.38 -10.50
C ASP A 185 2.05 9.57 -9.81
N TRP A 186 3.24 9.95 -10.24
CA TRP A 186 3.95 11.06 -9.59
C TRP A 186 3.26 12.42 -9.80
N ALA A 187 2.32 12.54 -10.74
CA ALA A 187 1.48 13.72 -10.87
C ALA A 187 0.44 13.79 -9.75
N ILE A 188 -0.09 12.65 -9.25
CA ILE A 188 -0.94 12.65 -8.04
C ILE A 188 -0.14 13.06 -6.81
N LEU A 189 1.14 12.66 -6.71
CA LEU A 189 2.00 13.09 -5.60
C LEU A 189 2.32 14.60 -5.65
N ALA A 190 2.39 15.20 -6.84
CA ALA A 190 2.49 16.64 -7.00
C ALA A 190 1.21 17.36 -6.55
N GLU A 191 0.03 16.80 -6.83
CA GLU A 191 -1.25 17.30 -6.33
C GLU A 191 -1.35 17.18 -4.80
N CYS A 192 -0.96 16.04 -4.24
CA CYS A 192 -0.86 15.83 -2.80
C CYS A 192 0.04 16.88 -2.12
N LYS A 193 1.17 17.23 -2.74
CA LYS A 193 2.06 18.30 -2.25
C LYS A 193 1.35 19.65 -2.21
N ALA A 194 0.52 19.95 -3.21
CA ALA A 194 -0.20 21.22 -3.28
C ALA A 194 -1.30 21.31 -2.21
N GLN A 195 -2.02 20.22 -1.95
CA GLN A 195 -3.17 20.21 -1.03
C GLN A 195 -2.83 19.86 0.43
N ALA A 196 -1.76 19.09 0.66
CA ALA A 196 -1.33 18.63 1.98
C ALA A 196 0.20 18.51 2.08
N PRO A 197 0.96 19.62 1.96
CA PRO A 197 2.42 19.60 2.05
C PRO A 197 2.95 19.07 3.39
N GLU A 198 2.11 19.03 4.43
CA GLU A 198 2.42 18.48 5.75
C GLU A 198 2.49 16.95 5.78
N ILE A 199 1.87 16.25 4.81
CA ILE A 199 1.86 14.78 4.76
C ILE A 199 3.05 14.30 3.91
N PRO A 200 3.92 13.43 4.45
CA PRO A 200 5.03 12.88 3.69
C PRO A 200 4.56 12.11 2.45
N ARG A 201 5.38 12.15 1.39
CA ARG A 201 5.09 11.49 0.12
C ARG A 201 6.12 10.42 -0.19
N SER A 202 5.64 9.34 -0.77
CA SER A 202 6.39 8.15 -1.14
C SER A 202 6.21 7.86 -2.61
N TYR A 203 7.33 7.60 -3.30
CA TYR A 203 7.36 7.49 -4.75
C TYR A 203 7.62 6.04 -5.16
N LEU A 204 6.63 5.40 -5.79
CA LEU A 204 6.77 4.05 -6.34
C LEU A 204 7.54 4.08 -7.65
N SER A 205 8.33 3.04 -7.92
CA SER A 205 9.00 2.86 -9.20
C SER A 205 9.17 1.38 -9.55
N ILE A 206 8.91 1.04 -10.82
CA ILE A 206 9.18 -0.28 -11.39
C ILE A 206 9.61 -0.12 -12.85
N ALA A 207 10.67 -0.83 -13.26
CA ALA A 207 11.23 -0.71 -14.60
C ALA A 207 10.38 -1.40 -15.67
N SER A 208 9.60 -2.43 -15.29
CA SER A 208 8.75 -3.18 -16.22
C SER A 208 7.49 -2.45 -16.66
N GLU A 209 7.20 -1.27 -16.10
CA GLU A 209 6.01 -0.47 -16.41
C GLU A 209 6.39 0.92 -16.96
N PRO A 210 6.77 0.99 -18.25
CA PRO A 210 7.31 2.21 -18.86
C PRO A 210 6.30 3.36 -18.94
N GLN A 211 4.99 3.09 -18.76
CA GLN A 211 3.96 4.11 -18.78
C GLN A 211 4.13 5.18 -17.68
N PHE A 212 4.83 4.86 -16.58
CA PHE A 212 5.08 5.80 -15.48
C PHE A 212 6.27 6.75 -15.70
N GLN A 213 6.99 6.65 -16.83
CA GLN A 213 8.03 7.60 -17.27
C GLN A 213 9.00 8.02 -16.15
N LEU A 214 9.72 7.06 -15.59
CA LEU A 214 10.66 7.31 -14.50
C LEU A 214 11.83 8.22 -14.95
N PRO A 215 12.27 9.17 -14.11
CA PRO A 215 13.44 9.98 -14.41
C PRO A 215 14.71 9.12 -14.37
N PRO A 216 15.80 9.53 -15.05
CA PRO A 216 17.06 8.80 -15.03
C PRO A 216 17.68 8.66 -13.63
N ASP A 217 17.60 9.70 -12.80
CA ASP A 217 18.04 9.68 -11.40
C ASP A 217 16.82 9.82 -10.48
N ILE A 218 16.25 8.66 -10.11
CA ILE A 218 15.05 8.58 -9.28
C ILE A 218 15.28 9.19 -7.89
N PRO A 219 16.32 8.80 -7.11
CA PRO A 219 16.54 9.39 -5.79
C PRO A 219 16.74 10.91 -5.81
N ALA A 220 17.53 11.45 -6.74
CA ALA A 220 17.74 12.90 -6.81
C ALA A 220 16.44 13.65 -7.14
N HIS A 221 15.64 13.12 -8.07
CA HIS A 221 14.35 13.69 -8.42
C HIS A 221 13.38 13.70 -7.23
N ILE A 222 13.24 12.56 -6.52
CA ILE A 222 12.39 12.46 -5.34
C ILE A 222 12.80 13.49 -4.29
N LYS A 223 14.11 13.64 -4.05
CA LYS A 223 14.62 14.63 -3.08
C LYS A 223 14.30 16.06 -3.52
N ALA A 224 14.49 16.40 -4.80
CA ALA A 224 14.16 17.71 -5.35
C ALA A 224 12.67 18.04 -5.22
N GLU A 225 11.80 17.04 -5.35
CA GLU A 225 10.35 17.20 -5.15
C GLU A 225 9.92 17.25 -3.69
N GLY A 226 10.84 17.10 -2.74
CA GLY A 226 10.56 17.06 -1.31
C GLY A 226 9.88 15.77 -0.87
N GLY A 227 10.08 14.67 -1.60
CA GLY A 227 9.65 13.34 -1.21
C GLY A 227 10.43 12.82 0.00
N ALA A 228 9.81 11.90 0.73
CA ALA A 228 10.39 11.34 1.96
C ALA A 228 10.86 9.89 1.78
N LEU A 229 10.16 9.12 0.94
CA LEU A 229 10.45 7.71 0.69
C LEU A 229 10.56 7.44 -0.82
N TRP A 230 11.52 6.59 -1.18
CA TRP A 230 11.58 5.90 -2.45
C TRP A 230 11.14 4.46 -2.23
N CYS A 231 10.18 4.00 -3.04
CA CYS A 231 9.63 2.65 -2.97
C CYS A 231 9.85 1.89 -4.28
N PRO A 232 11.06 1.39 -4.52
CA PRO A 232 11.35 0.62 -5.72
C PRO A 232 10.86 -0.83 -5.63
N HIS A 233 10.52 -1.38 -6.78
CA HIS A 233 10.41 -2.82 -6.93
C HIS A 233 11.75 -3.49 -6.59
N PHE A 234 11.72 -4.55 -5.78
CA PHE A 234 12.93 -5.14 -5.18
C PHE A 234 13.96 -5.67 -6.20
N ALA A 235 13.51 -6.02 -7.40
CA ALA A 235 14.36 -6.55 -8.46
C ALA A 235 15.16 -5.45 -9.20
N ASP A 236 14.76 -4.19 -9.05
CA ASP A 236 15.27 -3.07 -9.86
C ASP A 236 16.37 -2.27 -9.16
N ILE A 237 16.89 -2.76 -8.03
CA ILE A 237 17.84 -2.04 -7.18
C ILE A 237 19.05 -2.86 -6.77
N THR A 238 20.10 -2.15 -6.38
CA THR A 238 21.32 -2.68 -5.77
C THR A 238 21.58 -2.04 -4.40
N ALA A 239 22.50 -2.60 -3.62
CA ALA A 239 22.97 -1.99 -2.37
C ALA A 239 23.54 -0.57 -2.57
N ALA A 240 24.13 -0.30 -3.74
CA ALA A 240 24.66 1.03 -4.06
C ALA A 240 23.52 2.05 -4.25
N ASP A 241 22.43 1.66 -4.91
CA ASP A 241 21.25 2.52 -5.09
C ASP A 241 20.58 2.83 -3.75
N VAL A 242 20.47 1.82 -2.87
CA VAL A 242 19.96 2.01 -1.50
C VAL A 242 20.81 3.01 -0.73
N ALA A 243 22.15 2.84 -0.75
CA ALA A 243 23.07 3.74 -0.06
C ALA A 243 23.02 5.17 -0.63
N TYR A 244 22.89 5.31 -1.95
CA TYR A 244 22.75 6.60 -2.60
C TYR A 244 21.46 7.30 -2.17
N ALA A 245 20.31 6.63 -2.23
CA ALA A 245 19.04 7.20 -1.79
C ALA A 245 19.07 7.60 -0.30
N GLN A 246 19.65 6.76 0.56
CA GLN A 246 19.83 7.08 1.98
C GLN A 246 20.76 8.27 2.19
N SER A 247 21.81 8.45 1.36
CA SER A 247 22.68 9.64 1.43
C SER A 247 21.95 10.95 1.10
N LEU A 248 20.84 10.88 0.34
CA LEU A 248 19.94 12.00 0.05
C LEU A 248 18.84 12.17 1.12
N ASP A 249 18.95 11.44 2.23
CA ASP A 249 17.97 11.42 3.31
C ASP A 249 16.59 10.94 2.83
N LEU A 250 16.57 9.92 1.94
CA LEU A 250 15.37 9.19 1.53
C LEU A 250 15.30 7.82 2.18
N GLY A 251 14.09 7.39 2.54
CA GLY A 251 13.85 6.06 3.09
C GLY A 251 13.57 5.11 1.95
N VAL A 252 14.13 3.90 2.01
CA VAL A 252 13.98 2.90 0.95
C VAL A 252 13.10 1.75 1.43
N VAL A 253 11.87 1.71 0.93
CA VAL A 253 10.89 0.67 1.23
C VAL A 253 10.68 -0.20 -0.01
N VAL A 254 11.21 -1.42 0.00
CA VAL A 254 11.14 -2.31 -1.18
C VAL A 254 9.86 -3.13 -1.20
N TRP A 255 9.33 -3.40 -2.38
CA TRP A 255 8.10 -4.17 -2.57
C TRP A 255 8.16 -5.05 -3.83
N THR A 256 7.30 -6.07 -3.98
CA THR A 256 6.72 -6.87 -2.88
C THR A 256 7.60 -8.09 -2.69
N VAL A 257 8.25 -8.21 -1.52
CA VAL A 257 9.33 -9.17 -1.29
C VAL A 257 8.80 -10.39 -0.53
N ASN A 258 8.62 -11.51 -1.24
CA ASN A 258 7.96 -12.68 -0.68
C ASN A 258 8.89 -13.90 -0.53
N GLN A 259 9.87 -14.06 -1.42
CA GLN A 259 10.76 -15.22 -1.38
C GLN A 259 11.85 -15.00 -0.33
N THR A 260 12.19 -16.04 0.44
CA THR A 260 13.16 -15.92 1.54
C THR A 260 14.54 -15.43 1.05
N ALA A 261 14.98 -15.89 -0.12
CA ALA A 261 16.24 -15.46 -0.73
C ALA A 261 16.22 -13.96 -1.08
N ASP A 262 15.09 -13.44 -1.56
CA ASP A 262 14.95 -12.01 -1.85
C ASP A 262 14.85 -11.19 -0.58
N ILE A 263 14.14 -11.68 0.45
CA ILE A 263 14.10 -11.04 1.77
C ILE A 263 15.53 -10.90 2.33
N ASP A 264 16.32 -11.98 2.30
CA ASP A 264 17.71 -11.97 2.77
C ASP A 264 18.57 -10.98 1.98
N ARG A 265 18.40 -10.96 0.65
CA ARG A 265 19.10 -10.02 -0.24
C ARG A 265 18.75 -8.56 0.08
N MET A 266 17.48 -8.26 0.34
CA MET A 266 17.06 -6.90 0.73
C MET A 266 17.61 -6.50 2.10
N ILE A 267 17.70 -7.45 3.05
CA ILE A 267 18.39 -7.23 4.33
C ILE A 267 19.87 -6.90 4.09
N ASP A 268 20.56 -7.63 3.22
CA ASP A 268 21.97 -7.40 2.88
C ASP A 268 22.20 -6.04 2.21
N PHE A 269 21.25 -5.59 1.40
CA PHE A 269 21.30 -4.26 0.79
C PHE A 269 21.09 -3.13 1.80
N GLY A 270 20.61 -3.45 3.01
CA GLY A 270 20.39 -2.47 4.06
C GLY A 270 19.21 -1.55 3.77
N VAL A 271 18.13 -2.08 3.19
CA VAL A 271 16.88 -1.32 2.99
C VAL A 271 16.30 -0.85 4.33
N ASP A 272 15.47 0.19 4.29
CA ASP A 272 14.81 0.71 5.49
C ASP A 272 13.64 -0.17 5.93
N ALA A 273 12.84 -0.62 4.95
CA ALA A 273 11.69 -1.47 5.18
C ALA A 273 11.46 -2.48 4.04
N ILE A 274 10.81 -3.59 4.37
CA ILE A 274 10.39 -4.62 3.42
C ILE A 274 8.86 -4.71 3.43
N CYS A 275 8.23 -4.40 2.30
CA CYS A 275 6.82 -4.62 2.05
C CYS A 275 6.59 -6.05 1.52
N SER A 276 5.72 -6.81 2.18
CA SER A 276 5.55 -8.24 1.91
C SER A 276 4.11 -8.71 2.10
N ASP A 277 3.69 -9.66 1.26
CA ASP A 277 2.44 -10.40 1.43
C ASP A 277 2.49 -11.36 2.64
N TYR A 278 3.70 -11.69 3.11
CA TYR A 278 3.95 -12.64 4.18
C TYR A 278 4.76 -12.00 5.33
N PRO A 279 4.19 -11.07 6.13
CA PRO A 279 4.94 -10.36 7.16
C PRO A 279 5.65 -11.28 8.17
N ALA A 280 4.99 -12.38 8.58
CA ALA A 280 5.59 -13.37 9.49
C ALA A 280 6.84 -14.06 8.91
N ARG A 281 6.91 -14.22 7.59
CA ARG A 281 8.09 -14.75 6.89
C ARG A 281 9.25 -13.75 7.01
N VAL A 282 8.99 -12.46 6.82
CA VAL A 282 10.00 -11.39 7.00
C VAL A 282 10.47 -11.34 8.46
N GLN A 283 9.55 -11.38 9.43
CA GLN A 283 9.87 -11.44 10.86
C GLN A 283 10.84 -12.60 11.16
N ARG A 284 10.56 -13.79 10.63
CA ARG A 284 11.43 -14.95 10.82
C ARG A 284 12.83 -14.72 10.27
N ARG A 285 12.94 -14.19 9.05
CA ARG A 285 14.25 -13.90 8.41
C ARG A 285 15.05 -12.85 9.19
N LEU A 286 14.40 -11.79 9.67
CA LEU A 286 15.06 -10.78 10.52
C LEU A 286 15.53 -11.40 11.84
N SER A 287 14.68 -12.16 12.51
CA SER A 287 15.03 -12.82 13.78
C SER A 287 16.19 -13.79 13.64
N ASP A 288 16.20 -14.62 12.59
CA ASP A 288 17.29 -15.58 12.31
C ASP A 288 18.65 -14.86 12.10
N ARG A 289 18.62 -13.57 11.74
CA ARG A 289 19.80 -12.70 11.55
C ARG A 289 20.09 -11.78 12.73
N GLY A 290 19.37 -11.92 13.85
CA GLY A 290 19.52 -11.07 15.03
C GLY A 290 19.01 -9.63 14.86
N LEU A 291 18.17 -9.39 13.86
CA LEU A 291 17.53 -8.09 13.60
C LEU A 291 16.12 -8.05 14.19
N ARG A 292 15.67 -6.83 14.52
CA ARG A 292 14.32 -6.53 14.97
C ARG A 292 13.53 -5.79 13.89
N TRP A 293 12.22 -5.67 14.09
CA TRP A 293 11.31 -4.84 13.28
C TRP A 293 10.54 -3.81 14.11
N GLN A 294 10.57 -3.98 15.43
CA GLN A 294 10.01 -3.11 16.45
C GLN A 294 11.03 -2.83 17.56
#